data_AF-A0A0J7I7N8-F1
#
_entry.id   AF-A0A0J7I7N8-F1
#
_cell.length_a   1.000
_cell.length_b   1.000
_cell.length_c   1.000
_cell.angle_alpha   90.00
_cell.angle_beta   90.00
_cell.angle_gamma   90.00
#
_symmetry.space_group_name_H-M   'P 1'
#
loop_
_entity.id
_entity.type
_entity.pdbx_description
1 polymer ?
#
loop_
_entity_poly.entity_id
_entity_poly.type
_entity_poly.pdbx_seq_one_letter_code
_entity_poly.pdbx_strand_id
1 'polypeptide(L)'
;MKKLLWILILTCNFAWGQMPDISNVWLNNSKPYTGTIGDKGQQLKLKVNISEQNKKNDQEYFISGYSLVDDNYAKYEGKITITKYKDAKRKGIVFGDYELAEEPKGKHSGIFKGKFVYTFRWNKKTEKIEGQYIEFIGDWKSYDGTLDFKTRLKNQ
;
A
#
# COMPACT_ATOMS: atom_id res chain seq x y z
N MET A 1 -22.65 -44.23 31.98
CA MET A 1 -23.54 -43.14 31.52
C MET A 1 -22.63 -42.03 31.00
N LYS A 2 -22.34 -42.05 29.69
CA LYS A 2 -22.88 -41.13 28.68
C LYS A 2 -22.52 -39.65 28.90
N LYS A 3 -21.58 -39.20 28.06
CA LYS A 3 -21.58 -37.92 27.35
C LYS A 3 -21.44 -36.66 28.19
N LEU A 4 -20.22 -36.35 28.65
CA LEU A 4 -19.94 -34.97 29.04
C LEU A 4 -18.45 -34.62 28.98
N LEU A 5 -17.77 -34.80 27.84
CA LEU A 5 -16.45 -34.16 27.65
C LEU A 5 -15.91 -34.19 26.19
N TRP A 6 -16.66 -33.70 25.20
CA TRP A 6 -16.10 -33.49 23.85
C TRP A 6 -16.66 -32.23 23.16
N ILE A 7 -16.84 -31.15 23.91
CA ILE A 7 -17.06 -29.80 23.33
C ILE A 7 -16.03 -28.86 23.97
N LEU A 8 -14.77 -29.11 23.67
CA LEU A 8 -13.66 -28.19 23.88
C LEU A 8 -12.51 -28.75 23.05
N ILE A 9 -11.75 -27.86 22.42
CA ILE A 9 -10.70 -28.15 21.41
C ILE A 9 -11.24 -28.15 19.98
N LEU A 10 -11.76 -27.00 19.55
CA LEU A 10 -11.42 -26.42 18.23
C LEU A 10 -11.80 -24.93 18.15
N THR A 11 -11.58 -24.18 19.24
CA THR A 11 -11.30 -22.76 19.10
C THR A 11 -9.86 -22.68 18.62
N CYS A 12 -9.67 -22.69 17.29
CA CYS A 12 -8.42 -22.25 16.70
C CYS A 12 -8.07 -20.93 17.35
N ASN A 13 -7.00 -20.94 18.16
CA ASN A 13 -6.33 -19.75 18.60
C ASN A 13 -5.77 -19.06 17.34
N PHE A 14 -6.61 -18.30 16.64
CA PHE A 14 -6.12 -17.10 15.98
C PHE A 14 -5.70 -16.19 17.12
N ALA A 15 -4.46 -16.34 17.57
CA ALA A 15 -3.78 -15.26 18.24
C ALA A 15 -3.73 -14.13 17.20
N TRP A 16 -4.77 -13.30 17.18
CA TRP A 16 -4.79 -12.02 16.47
C TRP A 16 -3.77 -11.13 17.16
N GLY A 17 -2.50 -11.33 16.82
CA GLY A 17 -1.49 -10.31 17.05
C GLY A 17 -1.88 -9.13 16.18
N GLN A 18 -2.25 -8.03 16.81
CA GLN A 18 -2.50 -6.79 16.10
C GLN A 18 -1.24 -6.40 15.34
N MET A 19 -1.37 -6.11 14.04
CA MET A 19 -0.24 -5.65 13.25
C MET A 19 0.22 -4.28 13.75
N PRO A 20 1.54 -4.09 14.00
CA PRO A 20 2.07 -2.78 14.38
C PRO A 20 1.68 -1.70 13.36
N ASP A 21 1.43 -0.49 13.84
CA ASP A 21 1.16 0.63 12.96
C ASP A 21 2.41 1.00 12.17
N ILE A 22 2.39 0.71 10.86
CA ILE A 22 3.43 1.07 9.91
C ILE A 22 3.03 2.22 8.98
N SER A 23 2.05 3.04 9.36
CA SER A 23 1.58 4.21 8.59
C SER A 23 2.72 5.11 8.10
N ASN A 24 3.75 5.32 8.94
CA ASN A 24 4.93 6.11 8.60
C ASN A 24 5.74 5.55 7.41
N VAL A 25 5.63 4.24 7.11
CA VAL A 25 6.28 3.63 5.94
C VAL A 25 5.71 4.23 4.66
N TRP A 26 4.39 4.39 4.58
CA TRP A 26 3.71 4.89 3.38
C TRP A 26 4.03 6.34 3.07
N LEU A 27 4.37 7.14 4.10
CA LEU A 27 4.83 8.52 3.96
C LEU A 27 6.18 8.66 3.23
N ASN A 28 6.94 7.57 3.11
CA ASN A 28 8.24 7.54 2.44
C ASN A 28 9.20 8.68 2.87
N ASN A 29 9.25 8.97 4.18
CA ASN A 29 10.04 10.07 4.73
C ASN A 29 9.76 11.42 4.04
N SER A 30 8.49 11.67 3.70
CA SER A 30 8.00 12.87 3.02
C SER A 30 8.49 13.05 1.57
N LYS A 31 9.16 12.03 1.00
CA LYS A 31 9.61 12.01 -0.39
C LYS A 31 8.54 11.38 -1.29
N PRO A 32 8.35 11.88 -2.52
CA PRO A 32 7.44 11.25 -3.47
C PRO A 32 7.97 9.86 -3.87
N TYR A 33 7.06 8.94 -4.11
CA TYR A 33 7.34 7.79 -4.97
C TYR A 33 7.50 8.29 -6.41
N THR A 34 8.42 7.70 -7.17
CA THR A 34 8.68 8.10 -8.55
C THR A 34 8.60 6.90 -9.48
N GLY A 35 8.23 7.15 -10.73
CA GLY A 35 8.18 6.11 -11.74
C GLY A 35 7.44 6.58 -12.99
N THR A 36 6.64 5.70 -13.59
CA THR A 36 6.11 5.91 -14.94
C THR A 36 4.63 5.61 -15.05
N ILE A 37 3.96 6.30 -15.97
CA ILE A 37 2.58 6.07 -16.42
C ILE A 37 2.52 5.96 -17.95
N GLY A 38 1.71 5.02 -18.45
CA GLY A 38 1.46 4.80 -19.87
C GLY A 38 2.63 4.15 -20.62
N ASP A 39 2.38 3.78 -21.88
CA ASP A 39 3.34 3.02 -22.70
C ASP A 39 4.58 3.82 -23.11
N LYS A 40 4.46 5.16 -23.13
CA LYS A 40 5.57 6.07 -23.42
C LYS A 40 6.44 6.36 -22.21
N GLY A 41 6.09 5.81 -21.04
CA GLY A 41 6.89 5.97 -19.81
C GLY A 41 6.92 7.41 -19.28
N GLN A 42 5.80 8.14 -19.39
CA GLN A 42 5.70 9.51 -18.86
C GLN A 42 6.00 9.51 -17.36
N GLN A 43 6.67 10.55 -16.88
CA GLN A 43 7.07 10.60 -15.47
C GLN A 43 5.85 10.77 -14.57
N LEU A 44 5.72 9.87 -13.60
CA LEU A 44 4.72 9.92 -12.55
C LEU A 44 5.42 10.10 -11.20
N LYS A 45 4.96 11.07 -10.42
CA LYS A 45 5.33 11.22 -9.01
C LYS A 45 4.07 11.12 -8.15
N LEU A 46 4.19 10.42 -7.03
CA LEU A 46 3.09 10.21 -6.09
C LEU A 46 3.59 10.52 -4.68
N LYS A 47 3.12 11.63 -4.09
CA LYS A 47 3.50 12.04 -2.74
C LYS A 47 2.37 11.74 -1.76
N VAL A 48 2.65 10.91 -0.76
CA VAL A 48 1.73 10.66 0.36
C VAL A 48 1.98 11.71 1.44
N ASN A 49 0.92 12.39 1.86
CA ASN A 49 0.98 13.41 2.91
C ASN A 49 0.34 12.95 4.22
N ILE A 50 -0.72 12.14 4.12
CA ILE A 50 -1.42 11.57 5.28
C ILE A 50 -1.43 10.06 5.10
N SER A 51 -1.18 9.34 6.19
CA SER A 51 -1.33 7.90 6.27
C SER A 51 -1.80 7.52 7.67
N GLU A 52 -2.95 6.86 7.76
CA GLU A 52 -3.56 6.48 9.03
C GLU A 52 -3.99 5.01 8.99
N GLN A 53 -3.59 4.21 9.98
CA GLN A 53 -4.05 2.83 10.11
C GLN A 53 -5.54 2.82 10.53
N ASN A 54 -6.32 1.96 9.89
CA ASN A 54 -7.72 1.76 10.24
C ASN A 54 -7.83 1.08 11.62
N LYS A 55 -8.46 1.76 12.58
CA LYS A 55 -8.63 1.29 13.97
C LYS A 55 -9.41 -0.04 14.08
N LYS A 56 -10.23 -0.38 13.09
CA LYS A 56 -11.03 -1.62 13.06
C LYS A 56 -10.37 -2.73 12.24
N ASN A 57 -9.41 -2.38 11.38
CA ASN A 57 -8.72 -3.31 10.50
C ASN A 57 -7.26 -2.88 10.35
N ASP A 58 -6.38 -3.46 11.15
CA ASP A 58 -4.96 -3.09 11.21
C ASP A 58 -4.17 -3.38 9.91
N GLN A 59 -4.77 -4.07 8.94
CA GLN A 59 -4.21 -4.32 7.62
C GLN A 59 -4.55 -3.21 6.61
N GLU A 60 -5.43 -2.28 6.95
CA GLU A 60 -5.86 -1.19 6.09
C GLU A 60 -5.30 0.15 6.53
N TYR A 61 -4.90 0.95 5.55
CA TYR A 61 -4.41 2.31 5.75
C TYR A 61 -5.16 3.26 4.84
N PHE A 62 -5.69 4.33 5.41
CA PHE A 62 -6.21 5.46 4.65
C PHE A 62 -5.05 6.38 4.31
N ILE A 63 -4.88 6.68 3.03
CA ILE A 63 -3.80 7.56 2.58
C ILE A 63 -4.36 8.68 1.71
N SER A 64 -3.75 9.85 1.80
CA SER A 64 -4.04 10.97 0.91
C SER A 64 -2.78 11.73 0.55
N GLY A 65 -2.84 12.43 -0.56
CA GLY A 65 -1.65 13.05 -1.13
C GLY A 65 -1.88 13.66 -2.49
N TYR A 66 -0.81 13.69 -3.28
CA TYR A 66 -0.77 14.34 -4.58
C TYR A 66 -0.05 13.51 -5.63
N SER A 67 -0.66 13.38 -6.80
CA SER A 67 -0.05 12.86 -8.01
C SER A 67 0.41 14.02 -8.89
N LEU A 68 1.51 13.78 -9.61
CA LEU A 68 2.01 14.67 -10.65
C LEU A 68 2.37 13.82 -11.86
N VAL A 69 1.69 14.05 -12.97
CA VAL A 69 2.00 13.48 -14.29
C VAL A 69 2.31 14.65 -15.20
N ASP A 70 3.54 14.71 -15.69
CA ASP A 70 4.08 15.90 -16.37
C ASP A 70 3.82 17.17 -15.51
N ASP A 71 2.99 18.09 -15.98
CA ASP A 71 2.60 19.32 -15.26
C ASP A 71 1.19 19.25 -14.64
N ASN A 72 0.51 18.10 -14.73
CA ASN A 72 -0.82 17.92 -14.18
C ASN A 72 -0.78 17.44 -12.73
N TYR A 73 -1.21 18.31 -11.83
CA TYR A 73 -1.23 18.07 -10.39
C TYR A 73 -2.64 17.72 -9.92
N ALA A 74 -2.81 16.55 -9.29
CA ALA A 74 -4.07 16.11 -8.74
C ALA A 74 -3.93 15.69 -7.27
N LYS A 75 -4.92 16.05 -6.46
CA LYS A 75 -5.08 15.49 -5.12
C LYS A 75 -5.65 14.10 -5.25
N TYR A 76 -5.27 13.18 -4.38
CA TYR A 76 -5.91 11.88 -4.29
C TYR A 76 -6.15 11.47 -2.85
N GLU A 77 -7.11 10.58 -2.67
CA GLU A 77 -7.38 9.86 -1.44
C GLU A 77 -7.64 8.40 -1.74
N GLY A 78 -7.36 7.51 -0.80
CA GLY A 78 -7.67 6.11 -0.99
C GLY A 78 -7.11 5.21 0.09
N LYS A 79 -6.89 3.95 -0.28
CA LYS A 79 -6.55 2.89 0.65
C LYS A 79 -5.39 2.06 0.17
N ILE A 80 -4.61 1.61 1.15
CA ILE A 80 -3.63 0.52 1.03
C ILE A 80 -4.13 -0.61 1.92
N THR A 81 -4.21 -1.82 1.37
CA THR A 81 -4.65 -3.02 2.10
C THR A 81 -3.55 -4.07 2.02
N ILE A 82 -2.99 -4.42 3.17
CA ILE A 82 -2.03 -5.51 3.30
C ILE A 82 -2.79 -6.83 3.19
N THR A 83 -2.32 -7.73 2.33
CA THR A 83 -2.94 -9.04 2.11
C THR A 83 -2.05 -10.20 2.54
N LYS A 84 -0.73 -9.98 2.61
CA LYS A 84 0.21 -11.04 2.96
C LYS A 84 1.50 -10.50 3.54
N TYR A 85 1.96 -11.13 4.61
CA TYR A 85 3.32 -10.99 5.12
C TYR A 85 4.11 -12.28 4.92
N LYS A 86 5.38 -12.15 4.56
CA LYS A 86 6.34 -13.25 4.46
C LYS A 86 7.62 -12.87 5.17
N ASP A 87 7.97 -13.65 6.19
CA ASP A 87 9.29 -13.61 6.81
C ASP A 87 10.26 -14.53 6.06
N ALA A 88 11.37 -13.95 5.60
CA ALA A 88 12.49 -14.65 4.99
C ALA A 88 13.78 -14.43 5.80
N LYS A 89 13.77 -14.86 7.08
CA LYS A 89 14.88 -14.88 8.06
C LYS A 89 15.43 -13.50 8.46
N ARG A 90 15.96 -12.75 7.50
CA ARG A 90 16.53 -11.40 7.66
C ARG A 90 15.83 -10.36 6.78
N LYS A 91 14.84 -10.78 6.00
CA LYS A 91 14.09 -9.94 5.08
C LYS A 91 12.60 -10.14 5.34
N GLY A 92 11.90 -9.06 5.67
CA GLY A 92 10.45 -9.01 5.67
C GLY A 92 9.96 -8.62 4.28
N ILE A 93 8.87 -9.26 3.83
CA ILE A 93 8.19 -8.90 2.59
C ILE A 93 6.69 -8.78 2.88
N VAL A 94 6.15 -7.60 2.63
CA VAL A 94 4.72 -7.30 2.73
C VAL A 94 4.17 -7.15 1.31
N PHE A 95 3.02 -7.76 1.06
CA PHE A 95 2.27 -7.63 -0.17
C PHE A 95 0.89 -7.07 0.15
N GLY A 96 0.33 -6.35 -0.82
CA GLY A 96 -1.02 -5.86 -0.70
C GLY A 96 -1.53 -5.22 -1.97
N ASP A 97 -2.70 -4.65 -1.84
CA ASP A 97 -3.42 -3.94 -2.89
C ASP A 97 -3.53 -2.46 -2.52
N TYR A 98 -3.71 -1.61 -3.53
CA TYR A 98 -3.99 -0.19 -3.33
C TYR A 98 -5.05 0.29 -4.31
N GLU A 99 -5.81 1.29 -3.88
CA GLU A 99 -6.78 2.00 -4.70
C GLU A 99 -6.79 3.47 -4.28
N LEU A 100 -6.44 4.38 -5.19
CA LEU A 100 -6.29 5.82 -4.95
C LEU A 100 -7.10 6.58 -5.99
N ALA A 101 -8.08 7.33 -5.54
CA ALA A 101 -8.98 8.12 -6.37
C ALA A 101 -8.51 9.58 -6.36
N GLU A 102 -8.26 10.14 -7.55
CA GLU A 102 -7.95 11.57 -7.69
C GLU A 102 -9.20 12.43 -7.56
N GLU A 103 -9.08 13.68 -7.11
CA GLU A 103 -10.21 14.62 -7.14
C GLU A 103 -10.70 14.79 -8.59
N PRO A 104 -12.01 14.67 -8.85
CA PRO A 104 -12.56 14.80 -10.20
C PRO A 104 -12.43 16.26 -10.67
N LYS A 105 -11.45 16.53 -11.54
CA LYS A 105 -11.15 17.86 -12.11
C LYS A 105 -11.18 17.89 -13.64
N GLY A 106 -11.97 17.00 -14.24
CA GLY A 106 -12.13 16.88 -15.69
C GLY A 106 -11.44 15.64 -16.27
N LYS A 107 -11.09 15.71 -17.56
CA LYS A 107 -10.68 14.55 -18.38
C LYS A 107 -9.35 13.89 -17.95
N HIS A 108 -8.57 14.55 -17.10
CA HIS A 108 -7.26 14.07 -16.63
C HIS A 108 -7.26 13.76 -15.14
N SER A 109 -8.36 13.17 -14.67
CA SER A 109 -8.50 12.65 -13.31
C SER A 109 -9.03 11.22 -13.36
N GLY A 110 -8.55 10.39 -12.45
CA GLY A 110 -8.84 8.97 -12.49
C GLY A 110 -8.52 8.24 -11.19
N ILE A 111 -8.45 6.92 -11.30
CA ILE A 111 -8.21 6.00 -10.19
C ILE A 111 -6.93 5.22 -10.47
N PHE A 112 -5.96 5.29 -9.56
CA PHE A 112 -4.86 4.34 -9.51
C PHE A 112 -5.30 3.08 -8.77
N LYS A 113 -5.05 1.91 -9.34
CA LYS A 113 -5.35 0.62 -8.69
C LYS A 113 -4.29 -0.41 -9.02
N GLY A 114 -3.85 -1.17 -8.03
CA GLY A 114 -2.85 -2.19 -8.27
C GLY A 114 -2.38 -2.91 -7.02
N LYS A 115 -1.18 -3.47 -7.11
CA LYS A 115 -0.51 -4.20 -6.05
C LYS A 115 0.76 -3.50 -5.62
N PHE A 116 1.16 -3.71 -4.39
CA PHE A 116 2.46 -3.27 -3.91
C PHE A 116 3.26 -4.42 -3.32
N VAL A 117 4.58 -4.23 -3.33
CA VAL A 117 5.56 -5.04 -2.60
C VAL A 117 6.40 -4.12 -1.75
N TYR A 118 6.40 -4.34 -0.44
CA TYR A 118 7.30 -3.69 0.50
C TYR A 118 8.29 -4.71 1.05
N THR A 119 9.56 -4.53 0.72
CA THR A 119 10.68 -5.31 1.22
C THR A 119 11.47 -4.48 2.22
N PHE A 120 11.85 -5.10 3.34
CA PHE A 120 12.76 -4.50 4.31
C PHE A 120 13.66 -5.53 4.97
N ARG A 121 14.77 -5.07 5.56
CA ARG A 121 15.66 -5.89 6.38
C ARG A 121 15.49 -5.51 7.84
N TRP A 122 15.43 -6.52 8.71
CA TRP A 122 15.41 -6.32 10.15
C TRP A 122 16.82 -6.45 10.71
N ASN A 123 17.38 -5.36 11.24
CA ASN A 123 18.65 -5.39 11.92
C ASN A 123 18.44 -5.76 13.38
N LYS A 124 18.80 -7.01 13.75
CA LYS A 124 18.67 -7.52 15.12
C LYS A 124 19.54 -6.81 16.15
N LYS A 125 20.62 -6.13 15.73
CA LYS A 125 21.53 -5.43 16.65
C LYS A 125 21.00 -4.05 17.03
N THR A 126 20.42 -3.35 16.07
CA THR A 126 19.91 -1.98 16.26
C THR A 126 18.40 -1.95 16.50
N GLU A 127 17.72 -3.09 16.33
CA GLU A 127 16.26 -3.25 16.38
C GLU A 127 15.55 -2.28 15.42
N LYS A 128 16.18 -2.01 14.28
CA LYS A 128 15.70 -1.06 13.27
C LYS A 128 15.51 -1.72 11.93
N ILE A 129 14.57 -1.14 11.19
CA ILE A 129 14.33 -1.45 9.78
C ILE A 129 15.39 -0.77 8.91
N GLU A 130 16.00 -1.53 8.01
CA GLU A 130 17.00 -1.07 7.05
C GLU A 130 16.67 -1.52 5.62
N GLY A 131 17.20 -0.82 4.62
CA GLY A 131 17.10 -1.23 3.21
C GLY A 131 15.65 -1.34 2.72
N GLN A 132 14.82 -0.35 3.04
CA GLN A 132 13.41 -0.30 2.64
C GLN A 132 13.27 -0.09 1.13
N TYR A 133 12.56 -1.00 0.48
CA TYR A 133 12.20 -0.92 -0.93
C TYR A 133 10.70 -1.14 -1.05
N ILE A 134 10.00 -0.15 -1.61
CA ILE A 134 8.56 -0.20 -1.86
C ILE A 134 8.36 -0.01 -3.36
N GLU A 135 7.53 -0.86 -3.94
CA GLU A 135 7.17 -0.81 -5.34
C GLU A 135 5.66 -0.98 -5.49
N PHE A 136 5.01 -0.05 -6.19
CA PHE A 136 3.62 -0.15 -6.61
C PHE A 136 3.58 -0.45 -8.10
N ILE A 137 2.75 -1.42 -8.48
CA ILE A 137 2.54 -1.85 -9.87
C ILE A 137 1.04 -1.94 -10.08
N GLY A 138 0.53 -1.21 -11.06
CA GLY A 138 -0.91 -1.16 -11.29
C GLY A 138 -1.28 -0.45 -12.57
N ASP A 139 -2.47 0.13 -12.53
CA ASP A 139 -3.11 0.84 -13.62
C ASP A 139 -3.67 2.17 -13.10
N TRP A 140 -3.72 3.16 -13.98
CA TRP A 140 -4.50 4.37 -13.81
C TRP A 140 -5.60 4.39 -14.85
N LYS A 141 -6.84 4.63 -14.44
CA LYS A 141 -7.99 4.72 -15.35
C LYS A 141 -8.70 6.04 -15.17
N SER A 142 -9.00 6.73 -16.27
CA SER A 142 -9.77 7.98 -16.21
C SER A 142 -11.20 7.72 -15.75
N TYR A 143 -11.81 8.70 -15.09
CA TYR A 143 -13.21 8.59 -14.64
C TYR A 143 -14.21 8.44 -15.79
N ASP A 144 -13.92 9.00 -16.96
CA ASP A 144 -14.74 8.85 -18.16
C ASP A 144 -14.53 7.50 -18.87
N GLY A 145 -13.61 6.66 -18.39
CA GLY A 145 -13.31 5.34 -18.93
C GLY A 145 -12.59 5.34 -20.29
N THR A 146 -12.16 6.50 -20.79
CA THR A 146 -11.52 6.62 -22.11
C THR A 146 -10.02 6.32 -22.10
N LEU A 147 -9.36 6.45 -20.94
CA LEU A 147 -7.92 6.26 -20.78
C LEU A 147 -7.64 5.16 -19.75
N ASP A 148 -6.69 4.28 -20.09
CA ASP A 148 -6.21 3.19 -19.24
C ASP A 148 -4.69 3.06 -19.44
N PHE A 149 -3.93 3.30 -18.37
CA PHE A 149 -2.48 3.37 -18.42
C PHE A 149 -1.83 2.50 -17.35
N LYS A 150 -0.84 1.70 -17.76
CA LYS A 150 0.02 0.98 -16.82
C LYS A 150 0.82 1.96 -15.96
N THR A 151 0.97 1.67 -14.68
CA THR A 151 1.73 2.47 -13.73
C THR A 151 2.74 1.63 -12.96
N ARG A 152 3.89 2.23 -12.68
CA ARG A 152 4.92 1.63 -11.84
C ARG A 152 5.60 2.73 -11.04
N LEU A 153 5.62 2.60 -9.71
CA LEU A 153 6.16 3.59 -8.78
C LEU A 153 7.10 2.92 -7.76
N LYS A 154 8.15 3.63 -7.34
CA LYS A 154 9.13 3.16 -6.36
C LYS A 154 9.52 4.27 -5.39
N ASN A 155 10.05 3.90 -4.24
CA ASN A 155 10.48 4.85 -3.19
C ASN A 155 11.91 5.39 -3.35
N GLN A 156 12.60 5.07 -4.45
CA GLN A 156 13.99 5.42 -4.74
C GLN A 156 14.10 6.41 -5.89
#